data_AF-A0A9W3CS37-F1
#
_entry.id   AF-A0A9W3CS37-F1
#
_cell.length_a   1.000
_cell.length_b   1.000
_cell.length_c   1.000
_cell.angle_alpha   90.00
_cell.angle_beta   90.00
_cell.angle_gamma   90.00
#
_symmetry.space_group_name_H-M   'P 1'
#
loop_
_entity.id
_entity.type
_entity.pdbx_description
1 polymer ?
#
loop_
_entity_poly.entity_id
_entity_poly.type
_entity_poly.pdbx_seq_one_letter_code
_entity_poly.pdbx_strand_id
1 'polypeptide(L)'
;MSNSKPNPYRRYFRCAFAAEKRLSNDNHSYKWVDEALLDEVKALWFRIGRLEQGMLTGRVEEERDAQEEKTKFEEFGLKLETEISARMEDVVNEVKSEVKKALVLVVLGFVGMVVLAKIL
;
A
#
# COMPACT_ATOMS: atom_id res chain seq x y z
N MET A 1 36.75 50.79 -6.62
CA MET A 1 37.53 49.77 -7.37
C MET A 1 37.77 48.58 -6.45
N SER A 2 37.47 47.36 -6.89
CA SER A 2 37.68 46.14 -6.09
C SER A 2 39.17 45.94 -5.77
N ASN A 3 39.53 45.81 -4.50
CA ASN A 3 40.90 45.63 -3.99
C ASN A 3 41.40 44.17 -4.05
N SER A 4 40.87 43.34 -4.95
CA SER A 4 41.30 41.96 -5.10
C SER A 4 42.67 41.90 -5.80
N LYS A 5 43.64 41.20 -5.20
CA LYS A 5 44.92 40.88 -5.87
C LYS A 5 44.65 40.23 -7.24
N PRO A 6 45.28 40.70 -8.33
CA PRO A 6 45.15 40.06 -9.63
C PRO A 6 45.56 38.58 -9.52
N ASN A 7 44.65 37.67 -9.85
CA ASN A 7 44.94 36.25 -9.92
C ASN A 7 44.82 35.80 -11.39
N PRO A 8 45.95 35.56 -12.09
CA PRO A 8 45.94 35.22 -13.51
C PRO A 8 45.31 33.86 -13.82
N TYR A 9 45.13 33.00 -12.82
CA TYR A 9 44.52 31.68 -12.98
C TYR A 9 43.03 31.65 -12.62
N ARG A 10 42.45 32.78 -12.20
CA ARG A 10 41.04 32.84 -11.79
C ARG A 10 40.13 32.71 -13.01
N ARG A 11 39.27 31.68 -13.02
CA ARG A 11 38.34 31.38 -14.11
C ARG A 11 36.93 31.80 -13.75
N TYR A 12 36.19 32.29 -14.74
CA TYR A 12 34.77 32.63 -14.61
C TYR A 12 33.97 31.94 -15.71
N PHE A 13 32.73 31.60 -15.41
CA PHE A 13 31.74 31.24 -16.40
C PHE A 13 31.06 32.50 -16.92
N ARG A 14 30.75 32.51 -18.21
CA ARG A 14 29.97 33.56 -18.86
C ARG A 14 28.74 32.92 -19.48
N CYS A 15 27.55 33.45 -19.20
CA CYS A 15 26.34 32.96 -19.84
C CYS A 15 26.38 33.30 -21.35
N ALA A 16 26.36 32.27 -22.21
CA ALA A 16 26.40 32.43 -23.67
C ALA A 16 25.18 33.21 -24.21
N PHE A 17 24.00 33.00 -23.62
CA PHE A 17 22.78 33.71 -23.99
C PHE A 17 22.84 35.20 -23.63
N ALA A 18 23.23 35.53 -22.40
CA ALA A 18 23.38 36.91 -21.96
C ALA A 18 24.47 37.65 -22.75
N ALA A 19 25.55 36.92 -23.07
CA ALA A 19 26.63 37.38 -23.91
C ALA A 19 26.17 37.78 -25.32
N GLU A 20 25.37 36.92 -25.95
CA GLU A 20 24.85 37.11 -27.30
C GLU A 20 23.82 38.26 -27.36
N LYS A 21 22.94 38.34 -26.36
CA LYS A 21 21.90 39.38 -26.26
C LYS A 21 22.38 40.69 -25.63
N ARG A 22 23.67 40.80 -25.30
CA ARG A 22 24.30 41.98 -24.66
C ARG A 22 23.51 42.48 -23.45
N LEU A 23 22.97 41.56 -22.65
CA LEU A 23 22.22 41.91 -21.46
C LEU A 23 23.19 42.53 -20.43
N SER A 24 22.95 43.79 -20.07
CA SER A 24 23.77 44.55 -19.12
C SER A 24 23.33 44.35 -17.66
N ASN A 25 22.14 43.79 -17.46
CA ASN A 25 21.63 43.40 -16.17
C ASN A 25 21.82 41.89 -16.01
N ASP A 26 22.65 41.50 -15.05
CA ASP A 26 22.43 40.38 -14.11
C ASP A 26 23.78 39.84 -13.62
N ASN A 27 23.83 39.54 -12.33
CA ASN A 27 24.80 38.69 -11.63
C ASN A 27 24.98 37.31 -12.30
N HIS A 28 24.09 36.94 -13.24
CA HIS A 28 24.14 35.77 -14.10
C HIS A 28 25.08 35.90 -15.32
N SER A 29 25.47 37.12 -15.71
CA SER A 29 26.30 37.35 -16.91
C SER A 29 27.73 36.82 -16.74
N TYR A 30 28.28 36.94 -15.53
CA TYR A 30 29.61 36.45 -15.15
C TYR A 30 29.60 35.92 -13.73
N LYS A 31 30.13 34.70 -13.54
CA LYS A 31 30.20 34.06 -12.22
C LYS A 31 31.52 33.33 -12.04
N TRP A 32 32.10 33.37 -10.84
CA TRP A 32 33.31 32.61 -10.57
C TRP A 32 33.02 31.11 -10.62
N VAL A 33 33.98 30.32 -11.13
CA VAL A 33 33.82 28.87 -11.24
C VAL A 33 33.48 28.24 -9.89
N ASP A 34 34.19 28.63 -8.82
CA ASP A 34 33.95 28.07 -7.48
C ASP A 34 32.54 28.40 -6.96
N GLU A 35 32.05 29.62 -7.21
CA GLU A 35 30.70 30.03 -6.82
C GLU A 35 29.62 29.31 -7.63
N ALA A 36 29.87 29.06 -8.92
CA ALA A 36 28.97 28.29 -9.77
C ALA A 36 28.88 26.83 -9.28
N LEU A 37 30.03 26.21 -9.01
CA LEU A 37 30.11 24.85 -8.49
C LEU A 37 29.45 24.73 -7.11
N LEU A 38 29.64 25.70 -6.21
CA LEU A 38 28.97 25.70 -4.91
C LEU A 38 27.45 25.78 -5.04
N ASP A 39 26.94 26.56 -5.98
CA ASP A 39 25.49 26.65 -6.21
C ASP A 39 24.93 25.40 -6.88
N GLU A 40 25.69 24.75 -7.77
CA GLU A 40 25.34 23.43 -8.30
C GLU A 40 25.28 22.38 -7.20
N VAL A 41 26.26 22.36 -6.29
CA VAL A 41 26.27 21.44 -5.13
C VAL A 41 25.04 21.69 -4.25
N LYS A 42 24.69 22.94 -3.94
CA LYS A 42 23.46 23.26 -3.18
C LYS A 42 22.20 22.80 -3.91
N ALA A 43 22.12 23.04 -5.22
CA ALA A 43 20.98 22.64 -6.03
C ALA A 43 20.84 21.11 -6.08
N LEU A 44 21.95 20.39 -6.20
CA LEU A 44 21.98 18.93 -6.12
C LEU A 44 21.53 18.44 -4.76
N TRP A 45 22.03 19.04 -3.67
CA TRP A 45 21.64 18.67 -2.31
C TRP A 45 20.13 18.82 -2.10
N PHE A 46 19.53 19.93 -2.56
CA PHE A 46 18.08 20.13 -2.51
C PHE A 46 17.32 19.10 -3.36
N ARG A 47 17.82 18.76 -4.55
CA ARG A 47 17.20 17.74 -5.41
C ARG A 47 17.26 16.35 -4.78
N ILE A 48 18.38 16.00 -4.16
CA ILE A 48 18.57 14.73 -3.44
C ILE A 48 17.58 14.68 -2.26
N GLY A 49 17.53 15.71 -1.43
CA GLY A 49 16.59 15.75 -0.30
C GLY A 49 15.13 15.61 -0.72
N ARG A 50 14.72 16.26 -1.82
CA ARG A 50 13.36 16.06 -2.37
C ARG A 50 13.13 14.66 -2.90
N LEU A 51 14.12 14.05 -3.54
CA LEU A 51 14.02 12.68 -4.05
C LEU A 51 13.88 11.68 -2.90
N GLU A 52 14.70 11.82 -1.86
CA GLU A 52 14.62 11.00 -0.65
C GLU A 52 13.25 11.12 0.03
N GLN A 53 12.73 12.34 0.18
CA GLN A 53 11.37 12.55 0.68
C GLN A 53 10.31 11.90 -0.20
N GLY A 54 10.45 12.00 -1.52
CA GLY A 54 9.55 11.36 -2.49
C GLY A 54 9.56 9.83 -2.37
N MET A 55 10.73 9.21 -2.20
CA MET A 55 10.86 7.77 -1.98
C MET A 55 10.24 7.32 -0.66
N LEU A 56 10.48 8.07 0.43
CA LEU A 56 9.88 7.77 1.73
C LEU A 56 8.35 7.88 1.68
N THR A 57 7.85 8.94 1.05
CA THR A 57 6.40 9.16 0.90
C THR A 57 5.78 8.06 0.04
N GLY A 58 6.37 7.76 -1.12
CA GLY A 58 5.90 6.70 -2.00
C GLY A 58 5.87 5.33 -1.32
N ARG A 59 6.90 5.01 -0.53
CA ARG A 59 6.92 3.77 0.25
C ARG A 59 5.79 3.70 1.28
N VAL A 60 5.51 4.80 1.99
CA VAL A 60 4.40 4.85 2.96
C VAL A 60 3.05 4.69 2.26
N GLU A 61 2.89 5.28 1.07
CA GLU A 61 1.68 5.12 0.26
C GLU A 61 1.51 3.67 -0.20
N GLU A 62 2.56 3.03 -0.73
CA GLU A 62 2.55 1.61 -1.10
C GLU A 62 2.23 0.69 0.08
N GLU A 63 2.84 0.91 1.25
CA GLU A 63 2.57 0.14 2.46
C GLU A 63 1.12 0.31 2.93
N ARG A 64 0.57 1.52 2.86
CA ARG A 64 -0.83 1.81 3.19
C ARG A 64 -1.78 1.11 2.23
N ASP A 65 -1.52 1.19 0.93
CA ASP A 65 -2.38 0.60 -0.10
C ASP A 65 -2.36 -0.94 0.00
N ALA A 66 -1.19 -1.54 0.25
CA ALA A 66 -1.06 -2.97 0.52
C ALA A 66 -1.80 -3.39 1.81
N GLN A 67 -1.74 -2.57 2.85
CA GLN A 67 -2.49 -2.81 4.09
C GLN A 67 -4.01 -2.71 3.85
N GLU A 68 -4.47 -1.76 3.05
CA GLU A 68 -5.88 -1.63 2.69
C GLU A 68 -6.37 -2.87 1.94
N GLU A 69 -5.62 -3.34 0.94
CA GLU A 69 -5.95 -4.56 0.20
C GLU A 69 -6.01 -5.78 1.13
N LYS A 70 -5.03 -5.91 2.02
CA LYS A 70 -5.00 -6.98 3.02
C LYS A 70 -6.23 -6.95 3.94
N THR A 71 -6.61 -5.78 4.44
CA THR A 71 -7.80 -5.63 5.30
C THR A 71 -9.10 -5.99 4.57
N LYS A 72 -9.23 -5.62 3.29
CA LYS A 72 -10.39 -6.01 2.47
C LYS A 72 -10.45 -7.52 2.25
N PHE A 73 -9.31 -8.15 2.01
CA PHE A 73 -9.23 -9.60 1.85
C PHE A 73 -9.60 -10.33 3.15
N GLU A 74 -9.10 -9.87 4.30
CA GLU A 74 -9.47 -10.41 5.61
C GLU A 74 -10.98 -10.24 5.91
N GLU A 75 -11.56 -9.07 5.63
CA GLU A 75 -13.00 -8.83 5.80
C GLU A 75 -13.85 -9.75 4.91
N PHE A 76 -13.44 -9.93 3.65
CA PHE A 76 -14.10 -10.84 2.73
C PHE A 76 -13.99 -12.30 3.20
N GLY A 77 -12.81 -12.70 3.67
CA GLY A 77 -12.57 -14.03 4.26
C GLY A 77 -13.51 -14.30 5.43
N LEU A 78 -13.64 -13.36 6.37
CA LEU A 78 -14.55 -13.49 7.51
C LEU A 78 -16.01 -13.60 7.06
N LYS A 79 -16.47 -12.77 6.11
CA LYS A 79 -17.83 -12.87 5.57
C LYS A 79 -18.09 -14.26 4.97
N LEU A 80 -17.15 -14.76 4.17
CA LEU A 80 -17.26 -16.08 3.56
C LEU A 80 -17.31 -17.20 4.62
N GLU A 81 -16.43 -17.15 5.62
CA GLU A 81 -16.42 -18.13 6.72
C GLU A 81 -17.75 -18.14 7.49
N THR A 82 -18.32 -16.96 7.77
CA THR A 82 -19.62 -16.87 8.45
C THR A 82 -20.76 -17.43 7.60
N GLU A 83 -20.78 -17.18 6.29
CA GLU A 83 -21.80 -17.73 5.40
C GLU A 83 -21.68 -19.26 5.26
N ILE A 84 -20.47 -19.79 5.14
CA ILE A 84 -20.23 -21.24 5.09
C ILE A 84 -20.69 -21.89 6.41
N SER A 85 -20.36 -21.27 7.55
CA SER A 85 -20.74 -21.79 8.86
C SER A 85 -22.25 -21.83 9.04
N ALA A 86 -22.97 -20.77 8.61
CA ALA A 86 -24.42 -20.73 8.65
C ALA A 86 -25.05 -21.84 7.78
N ARG A 87 -24.59 -21.98 6.54
CA ARG A 87 -25.07 -23.05 5.63
C ARG A 87 -24.77 -24.45 6.17
N MET A 88 -23.60 -24.64 6.79
CA MET A 88 -23.24 -25.90 7.41
C MET A 88 -24.17 -26.24 8.57
N GLU A 89 -24.50 -25.27 9.41
CA GLU A 89 -25.44 -25.44 10.52
C GLU A 89 -26.85 -25.80 10.04
N ASP A 90 -27.33 -25.18 8.97
CA ASP A 90 -28.61 -25.52 8.34
C ASP A 90 -28.67 -26.98 7.89
N VAL A 91 -27.63 -27.45 7.18
CA VAL A 91 -27.54 -28.84 6.71
C VAL A 91 -27.47 -29.82 7.90
N VAL A 92 -26.69 -29.50 8.93
CA VAL A 92 -26.60 -30.32 10.15
C VAL A 92 -27.95 -30.42 10.84
N ASN A 93 -28.69 -29.31 10.94
CA ASN A 93 -30.01 -29.28 11.56
C ASN A 93 -31.05 -30.08 10.76
N GLU A 94 -30.99 -30.02 9.42
CA GLU A 94 -31.85 -30.80 8.55
C GLU A 94 -31.62 -32.31 8.76
N VAL A 95 -30.37 -32.77 8.64
CA VAL A 95 -30.00 -34.19 8.87
C VAL A 95 -30.38 -34.64 10.28
N LYS A 96 -30.14 -33.82 11.30
CA LYS A 96 -30.54 -34.12 12.68
C LYS A 96 -32.05 -34.29 12.81
N SER A 97 -32.84 -33.51 12.08
CA SER A 97 -34.29 -33.64 12.07
C SER A 97 -34.76 -34.93 11.40
N GLU A 98 -34.13 -35.33 10.30
CA GLU A 98 -34.42 -36.56 9.58
C GLU A 98 -34.08 -37.80 10.42
N VAL A 99 -32.91 -37.79 11.06
CA VAL A 99 -32.49 -38.87 11.98
C VAL A 99 -33.46 -39.01 13.15
N LYS A 100 -33.93 -37.89 13.73
CA LYS A 100 -34.96 -37.92 14.79
C LYS A 100 -36.26 -38.53 14.29
N LYS A 101 -36.73 -38.16 13.10
CA LYS A 101 -37.95 -38.75 12.50
C LYS A 101 -37.79 -40.26 12.28
N ALA A 102 -36.66 -40.69 11.73
CA ALA A 102 -36.35 -42.10 11.51
C ALA A 102 -36.31 -42.89 12.83
N LEU A 103 -35.68 -42.35 13.87
CA LEU A 103 -35.62 -42.98 15.19
C LEU A 103 -37.02 -43.19 15.79
N VAL A 104 -37.91 -42.21 15.67
CA VAL A 104 -39.30 -42.34 16.15
C VAL A 104 -40.03 -43.48 15.43
N LEU A 105 -39.87 -43.59 14.10
CA LEU A 105 -40.46 -44.68 13.32
C LEU A 105 -39.95 -46.05 13.77
N VAL A 106 -38.64 -46.18 14.02
CA VAL A 106 -38.03 -47.41 14.52
C VAL A 106 -38.59 -47.80 15.89
N VAL A 107 -38.67 -46.86 16.84
CA VAL A 107 -39.20 -47.12 18.19
C VAL A 107 -40.66 -47.55 18.14
N LEU A 108 -41.50 -46.85 17.36
CA LEU A 108 -42.91 -47.22 17.18
C LEU A 108 -43.06 -48.63 16.59
N GLY A 109 -42.24 -48.98 15.60
CA GLY A 109 -42.19 -50.32 15.02
C GLY A 109 -41.86 -51.40 16.06
N PHE A 110 -40.83 -51.18 16.88
CA PHE A 110 -40.46 -52.12 17.95
C PHE A 110 -41.57 -52.30 18.99
N VAL A 111 -42.19 -51.22 19.46
CA VAL A 111 -43.29 -51.29 20.45
C VAL A 111 -44.48 -52.06 19.87
N GLY A 112 -44.84 -51.80 18.61
CA GLY A 112 -45.92 -52.53 17.93
C GLY A 112 -45.66 -54.04 17.88
N MET A 113 -44.43 -54.44 17.51
CA MET A 113 -44.04 -55.86 17.48
C MET A 113 -44.13 -56.53 18.86
N VAL A 114 -43.68 -55.87 19.93
CA VAL A 114 -43.75 -56.40 21.30
C VAL A 114 -45.19 -56.56 21.77
N VAL A 115 -46.07 -55.63 21.43
CA VAL A 115 -47.51 -55.70 21.76
C VAL A 115 -48.16 -56.87 21.03
N LEU A 116 -47.91 -57.00 19.71
CA LEU A 116 -48.44 -58.11 18.92
C LEU A 116 -47.96 -59.47 19.46
N ALA A 117 -46.69 -59.58 19.84
CA ALA A 117 -46.12 -60.80 20.42
C ALA A 117 -46.68 -61.16 21.81
N LYS A 118 -47.36 -60.25 22.51
CA LYS A 118 -48.04 -60.52 23.79
C LYS A 118 -49.53 -60.83 23.66
N ILE A 119 -50.15 -60.44 22.54
CA ILE A 119 -51.59 -60.66 22.28
C ILE A 119 -51.81 -61.99 21.54
N LEU A 120 -50.84 -62.43 20.74
CA LEU A 120 -50.73 -63.79 20.18
C LEU A 120 -50.29 -64.80 21.25
#